data_AF-A0A089N7W9-F1
#
_entry.id   AF-A0A089N7W9-F1
#
_cell.length_a   1.000
_cell.length_b   1.000
_cell.length_c   1.000
_cell.angle_alpha   90.00
_cell.angle_beta   90.00
_cell.angle_gamma   90.00
#
_symmetry.space_group_name_H-M   'P 1'
#
loop_
_entity.id
_entity.type
_entity.pdbx_description
1 polymer ?
#
loop_
_entity_poly.entity_id
_entity_poly.type
_entity_poly.pdbx_seq_one_letter_code
_entity_poly.pdbx_strand_id
1 'polypeptide(L)'
;MNKIAFVTGANKGIGYEIARQLGEAGWTVVLGARSIERGEAAASELRNQGLSAEFVQIDMTDRASIEQAADTIQNRYPELTLLINNAGMPGAFSGSFSDTREEHLRNAFEVNFFGTFRLNQRLFPLIKKNEGTIVNVSTDMGSLNYMQNFEHALNAFDYNSSKTANNAMTVAMALELQDSKAQVFAVTPGFTSTDLNGNAEGGKSKDAGAAIIVGYATDGKRHNGEFLDVNGVFEW
;
A
#
# COMPACT_ATOMS: atom_id res chain seq x y z
N MET A 1 1.89 -17.51 17.72
CA MET A 1 2.54 -16.21 17.44
C MET A 1 1.44 -15.23 17.04
N ASN A 2 1.43 -14.03 17.62
CA ASN A 2 0.45 -13.01 17.25
C ASN A 2 0.79 -12.48 15.86
N LYS A 3 -0.16 -12.54 14.93
CA LYS A 3 0.01 -12.00 13.58
C LYS A 3 -0.26 -10.50 13.62
N ILE A 4 0.76 -9.66 13.40
CA ILE A 4 0.64 -8.20 13.46
C ILE A 4 0.86 -7.62 12.07
N ALA A 5 -0.08 -6.78 11.63
CA ALA A 5 -0.01 -6.06 10.38
C ALA A 5 0.02 -4.54 10.61
N PHE A 6 0.83 -3.82 9.83
CA PHE A 6 0.79 -2.36 9.76
C PHE A 6 0.30 -1.94 8.38
N VAL A 7 -0.79 -1.18 8.32
CA VAL A 7 -1.43 -0.76 7.07
C VAL A 7 -1.41 0.76 6.98
N THR A 8 -0.75 1.33 5.98
CA THR A 8 -0.73 2.79 5.78
C THR A 8 -1.95 3.27 5.00
N GLY A 9 -2.42 4.50 5.28
CA GLY A 9 -3.63 5.05 4.65
C GLY A 9 -4.90 4.29 5.06
N ALA A 10 -4.93 3.72 6.27
CA ALA A 10 -5.98 2.79 6.71
C ALA A 10 -7.21 3.47 7.33
N ASN A 11 -7.29 4.80 7.35
CA ASN A 11 -8.44 5.50 7.94
C ASN A 11 -9.69 5.55 7.04
N LYS A 12 -9.59 5.10 5.78
CA LYS A 12 -10.71 5.04 4.82
C LYS A 12 -10.36 4.19 3.60
N GLY A 13 -11.33 4.00 2.70
CA GLY A 13 -11.07 3.44 1.38
C GLY A 13 -10.62 1.99 1.44
N ILE A 14 -9.77 1.60 0.49
CA ILE A 14 -9.21 0.24 0.42
C ILE A 14 -8.39 -0.08 1.68
N GLY A 15 -7.61 0.87 2.20
CA GLY A 15 -6.79 0.65 3.41
C GLY A 15 -7.61 0.29 4.65
N TYR A 16 -8.78 0.91 4.82
CA TYR A 16 -9.69 0.56 5.92
C TYR A 16 -10.25 -0.85 5.75
N GLU A 17 -10.69 -1.22 4.55
CA GLU A 17 -11.21 -2.56 4.27
C GLU A 17 -10.12 -3.63 4.39
N ILE A 18 -8.88 -3.35 4.01
CA ILE A 18 -7.72 -4.21 4.28
C ILE A 18 -7.59 -4.44 5.78
N ALA A 19 -7.65 -3.36 6.58
CA ALA A 19 -7.52 -3.46 8.03
C ALA A 19 -8.67 -4.28 8.66
N ARG A 20 -9.91 -4.08 8.20
CA ARG A 20 -11.07 -4.85 8.64
C ARG A 20 -10.92 -6.34 8.32
N GLN A 21 -10.66 -6.67 7.06
CA GLN A 21 -10.55 -8.06 6.60
C GLN A 21 -9.36 -8.80 7.25
N LEU A 22 -8.23 -8.12 7.48
CA LEU A 22 -7.13 -8.70 8.27
C LEU A 22 -7.55 -8.95 9.73
N GLY A 23 -8.25 -8.00 10.34
CA GLY A 23 -8.81 -8.15 11.68
C GLY A 23 -9.74 -9.36 11.78
N GLU A 24 -10.64 -9.54 10.82
CA GLU A 24 -11.54 -10.71 10.71
C GLU A 24 -10.77 -12.03 10.53
N ALA A 25 -9.62 -11.98 9.85
CA ALA A 25 -8.69 -13.10 9.72
C ALA A 25 -7.82 -13.33 10.98
N GLY A 26 -8.10 -12.63 12.09
CA GLY A 26 -7.44 -12.81 13.37
C GLY A 26 -6.09 -12.08 13.52
N TRP A 27 -5.81 -11.09 12.67
CA TRP A 27 -4.62 -10.25 12.82
C TRP A 27 -4.88 -9.12 13.83
N THR A 28 -3.84 -8.75 14.57
CA THR A 28 -3.77 -7.43 15.19
C THR A 28 -3.35 -6.43 14.13
N VAL A 29 -4.17 -5.42 13.88
CA VAL A 29 -3.91 -4.43 12.83
C VAL A 29 -3.57 -3.09 13.45
N VAL A 30 -2.42 -2.55 13.06
CA VAL A 30 -2.03 -1.18 13.36
C VAL A 30 -2.37 -0.32 12.15
N LEU A 31 -3.25 0.65 12.32
CA LEU A 31 -3.70 1.56 11.30
C LEU A 31 -2.76 2.77 11.26
N GLY A 32 -2.13 3.00 10.11
CA GLY A 32 -1.34 4.19 9.82
C GLY A 32 -2.19 5.23 9.09
N ALA A 33 -2.32 6.44 9.64
CA ALA A 33 -2.94 7.56 8.93
C ALA A 33 -2.41 8.91 9.36
N ARG A 34 -2.48 9.90 8.46
CA ARG A 34 -2.01 11.27 8.72
C ARG A 34 -2.84 11.99 9.78
N SER A 35 -4.16 11.85 9.68
CA SER A 35 -5.12 12.54 10.55
C SER A 35 -5.37 11.71 11.80
N ILE A 36 -4.96 12.24 12.96
CA ILE A 36 -5.15 11.57 14.25
C ILE A 36 -6.62 11.28 14.50
N GLU A 37 -7.49 12.28 14.35
CA GLU A 37 -8.93 12.15 14.55
C GLU A 37 -9.55 11.03 13.71
N ARG A 38 -9.29 11.04 12.39
CA ARG A 38 -9.85 10.01 11.48
C ARG A 38 -9.22 8.64 11.70
N GLY A 39 -7.94 8.58 12.05
CA GLY A 39 -7.25 7.34 12.36
C GLY A 39 -7.79 6.67 13.62
N GLU A 40 -7.96 7.43 14.70
CA GLU A 40 -8.54 6.94 15.95
C GLU A 40 -10.01 6.55 15.81
N ALA A 41 -10.78 7.32 15.03
CA ALA A 41 -12.17 6.96 14.72
C ALA A 41 -12.24 5.61 13.98
N ALA A 42 -11.42 5.42 12.94
CA ALA A 42 -11.36 4.17 12.19
C ALA A 42 -10.93 2.99 13.06
N ALA A 43 -9.88 3.15 13.88
CA ALA A 43 -9.43 2.10 14.79
C ALA A 43 -10.50 1.77 15.85
N SER A 44 -11.20 2.78 16.37
CA SER A 44 -12.31 2.59 17.32
C SER A 44 -13.48 1.86 16.70
N GLU A 45 -13.82 2.16 15.45
CA GLU A 45 -14.87 1.46 14.71
C GLU A 45 -14.54 -0.04 14.55
N LEU A 46 -13.31 -0.38 14.19
CA LEU A 46 -12.88 -1.78 14.10
C LEU A 46 -12.89 -2.48 15.48
N ARG A 47 -12.47 -1.78 16.54
CA ARG A 47 -12.58 -2.31 17.92
C ARG A 47 -14.03 -2.56 18.34
N ASN A 48 -14.96 -1.69 17.94
CA ASN A 48 -16.39 -1.86 18.21
C ASN A 48 -16.99 -3.07 17.46
N GLN A 49 -16.38 -3.47 16.34
CA GLN A 49 -16.70 -4.72 15.63
C GLN A 49 -16.06 -5.96 16.28
N GLY A 50 -15.33 -5.80 17.40
CA GLY A 50 -14.63 -6.88 18.10
C GLY A 50 -13.25 -7.22 17.53
N LEU A 51 -12.71 -6.38 16.64
CA LEU A 51 -11.42 -6.61 15.99
C LEU A 51 -10.27 -5.99 16.80
N SER A 52 -9.08 -6.58 16.69
CA SER A 52 -7.87 -6.07 17.34
C SER A 52 -7.23 -4.97 16.50
N ALA A 53 -7.55 -3.71 16.80
CA ALA A 53 -7.10 -2.55 16.04
C ALA A 53 -6.46 -1.47 16.91
N GLU A 54 -5.31 -0.98 16.46
CA GLU A 54 -4.51 0.09 17.08
C GLU A 54 -4.24 1.20 16.07
N PHE A 55 -3.88 2.40 16.53
CA PHE A 55 -3.58 3.53 15.66
C PHE A 55 -2.14 4.04 15.87
N VAL A 56 -1.47 4.38 14.78
CA VAL A 56 -0.21 5.13 14.75
C VAL A 56 -0.33 6.26 13.73
N GLN A 57 -0.05 7.49 14.16
CA GLN A 57 -0.02 8.64 13.25
C GLN A 57 1.18 8.49 12.29
N ILE A 58 0.92 8.67 11.00
CA ILE A 58 1.96 8.71 9.97
C ILE A 58 1.50 9.59 8.80
N ASP A 59 2.29 10.63 8.51
CA ASP A 59 2.17 11.44 7.31
C ASP A 59 3.27 11.06 6.32
N MET A 60 2.88 10.48 5.18
CA MET A 60 3.83 10.03 4.15
C MET A 60 4.60 11.17 3.47
N THR A 61 4.19 12.43 3.65
CA THR A 61 4.92 13.62 3.17
C THR A 61 5.91 14.19 4.17
N ASP A 62 5.89 13.72 5.42
CA ASP A 62 6.75 14.24 6.48
C ASP A 62 7.74 13.16 6.95
N ARG A 63 9.01 13.41 6.69
CA ARG A 63 10.11 12.52 7.10
C ARG A 63 10.12 12.26 8.61
N ALA A 64 9.92 13.29 9.43
CA ALA A 64 9.97 13.14 10.89
C ALA A 64 8.78 12.30 11.39
N SER A 65 7.59 12.50 10.79
CA SER A 65 6.41 11.67 11.07
C SER A 65 6.66 10.20 10.72
N ILE A 66 7.27 9.91 9.56
CA ILE A 66 7.62 8.54 9.15
C ILE A 66 8.63 7.92 10.11
N GLU A 67 9.68 8.65 10.49
CA GLU A 67 10.70 8.16 11.44
C GLU A 67 10.05 7.85 12.80
N GLN A 68 9.23 8.74 13.34
CA GLN A 68 8.51 8.54 14.59
C GLN A 68 7.54 7.36 14.54
N ALA A 69 6.80 7.21 13.44
CA ALA A 69 5.90 6.09 13.24
C ALA A 69 6.66 4.77 13.20
N ALA A 70 7.76 4.71 12.44
CA ALA A 70 8.59 3.51 12.35
C ALA A 70 9.21 3.13 13.71
N ASP A 71 9.72 4.09 14.46
CA ASP A 71 10.26 3.86 15.81
C ASP A 71 9.16 3.36 16.76
N THR A 72 7.95 3.94 16.67
CA THR A 72 6.77 3.47 17.43
C THR A 72 6.45 2.02 17.10
N ILE A 73 6.46 1.66 15.81
CA ILE A 73 6.20 0.29 15.35
C ILE A 73 7.26 -0.68 15.86
N GLN A 74 8.54 -0.34 15.71
CA GLN A 74 9.66 -1.18 16.16
C GLN A 74 9.64 -1.43 17.67
N ASN A 75 9.27 -0.43 18.46
CA ASN A 75 9.24 -0.51 19.92
C ASN A 75 8.01 -1.23 20.46
N ARG A 76 6.82 -0.93 19.93
CA ARG A 76 5.54 -1.49 20.43
C ARG A 76 5.19 -2.84 19.80
N TYR A 77 5.64 -3.08 18.57
CA TYR A 77 5.29 -4.26 17.77
C TYR A 77 6.54 -4.91 17.14
N PRO A 78 7.52 -5.36 17.95
CA PRO A 78 8.73 -6.00 17.44
C PRO A 78 8.46 -7.32 16.70
N GLU A 79 7.26 -7.89 16.83
CA GLU A 79 6.77 -9.09 16.15
C GLU A 79 6.04 -8.77 14.83
N LEU A 80 6.14 -7.55 14.29
CA LEU A 80 5.50 -7.17 13.02
C LEU A 80 5.94 -8.11 11.89
N THR A 81 4.99 -8.77 11.24
CA THR A 81 5.23 -9.71 10.14
C THR A 81 4.59 -9.28 8.82
N LEU A 82 3.71 -8.28 8.82
CA LEU A 82 3.06 -7.79 7.59
C LEU A 82 3.06 -6.27 7.53
N LEU A 83 3.66 -5.71 6.48
CA LEU A 83 3.57 -4.28 6.14
C LEU A 83 2.78 -4.14 4.84
N ILE A 84 1.68 -3.39 4.86
CA ILE A 84 0.92 -3.04 3.66
C ILE A 84 1.06 -1.54 3.41
N ASN A 85 1.86 -1.21 2.39
CA ASN A 85 2.01 0.16 1.90
C ASN A 85 0.83 0.50 0.99
N ASN A 86 -0.30 0.89 1.59
CA ASN A 86 -1.53 1.26 0.89
C ASN A 86 -1.68 2.78 0.70
N ALA A 87 -1.08 3.61 1.56
CA ALA A 87 -1.17 5.06 1.44
C ALA A 87 -0.78 5.52 0.03
N GLY A 88 -1.63 6.35 -0.57
CA GLY A 88 -1.42 6.86 -1.92
C GLY A 88 -2.11 8.18 -2.14
N MET A 89 -1.53 9.00 -2.99
CA MET A 89 -2.11 10.23 -3.50
C MET A 89 -2.55 10.01 -4.95
N PRO A 90 -3.75 10.46 -5.35
CA PRO A 90 -4.09 10.53 -6.77
C PRO A 90 -3.15 11.49 -7.50
N GLY A 91 -2.97 11.25 -8.81
CA GLY A 91 -2.48 12.29 -9.70
C GLY A 91 -3.53 13.38 -9.92
N ALA A 92 -3.14 14.45 -10.59
CA ALA A 92 -4.06 15.45 -11.09
C ALA A 92 -4.91 14.94 -12.26
N PHE A 93 -4.57 13.78 -12.84
CA PHE A 93 -5.27 13.17 -13.97
C PHE A 93 -5.48 14.17 -15.13
N SER A 94 -4.44 14.93 -15.47
CA SER A 94 -4.48 15.95 -16.54
C SER A 94 -4.82 15.40 -17.92
N GLY A 95 -4.82 14.07 -18.10
CA GLY A 95 -5.21 13.40 -19.33
C GLY A 95 -4.17 13.45 -20.45
N SER A 96 -3.07 14.18 -20.26
CA SER A 96 -1.98 14.28 -21.21
C SER A 96 -0.62 14.51 -20.52
N PHE A 97 0.44 14.05 -21.17
CA PHE A 97 1.82 14.32 -20.77
C PHE A 97 2.15 15.82 -20.88
N SER A 98 1.75 16.46 -21.98
CA SER A 98 2.08 17.87 -22.26
C SER A 98 1.47 18.85 -21.26
N ASP A 99 0.35 18.48 -20.64
CA ASP A 99 -0.33 19.32 -19.65
C ASP A 99 0.01 18.95 -18.20
N THR A 100 0.85 17.92 -17.99
CA THR A 100 1.26 17.50 -16.65
C THR A 100 2.17 18.57 -16.03
N ARG A 101 1.72 19.17 -14.93
CA ARG A 101 2.51 20.16 -14.18
C ARG A 101 3.51 19.45 -13.27
N GLU A 102 4.73 20.00 -13.18
CA GLU A 102 5.79 19.49 -12.30
C GLU A 102 5.35 19.36 -10.83
N GLU A 103 4.53 20.29 -10.35
CA GLU A 103 4.00 20.24 -8.98
C GLU A 103 3.16 18.98 -8.72
N HIS A 104 2.40 18.50 -9.70
CA HIS A 104 1.59 17.29 -9.56
C HIS A 104 2.46 16.05 -9.53
N LEU A 105 3.51 16.03 -10.37
CA LEU A 105 4.56 15.00 -10.31
C LEU A 105 5.21 14.96 -8.92
N ARG A 106 5.66 16.10 -8.40
CA ARG A 106 6.29 16.17 -7.06
C ARG A 106 5.34 15.66 -5.98
N ASN A 107 4.08 16.08 -5.98
CA ASN A 107 3.09 15.68 -5.00
C ASN A 107 2.80 14.17 -5.05
N ALA A 108 2.62 13.60 -6.26
CA ALA A 108 2.41 12.17 -6.43
C ALA A 108 3.62 11.36 -5.95
N PHE A 109 4.84 11.76 -6.33
CA PHE A 109 6.07 11.09 -5.91
C PHE A 109 6.32 11.19 -4.41
N GLU A 110 5.98 12.31 -3.77
CA GLU A 110 6.24 12.50 -2.34
C GLU A 110 5.55 11.42 -1.51
N VAL A 111 4.28 11.11 -1.81
CA VAL A 111 3.53 10.06 -1.09
C VAL A 111 3.78 8.68 -1.68
N ASN A 112 3.56 8.50 -2.99
CA ASN A 112 3.49 7.18 -3.62
C ASN A 112 4.87 6.50 -3.66
N PHE A 113 5.95 7.28 -3.68
CA PHE A 113 7.32 6.78 -3.77
C PHE A 113 8.17 7.17 -2.55
N PHE A 114 8.46 8.45 -2.32
CA PHE A 114 9.44 8.85 -1.30
C PHE A 114 8.99 8.50 0.13
N GLY A 115 7.72 8.74 0.48
CA GLY A 115 7.15 8.33 1.74
C GLY A 115 7.26 6.81 1.95
N THR A 116 6.81 6.05 0.95
CA THR A 116 6.86 4.58 0.95
C THR A 116 8.30 4.06 1.06
N PHE A 117 9.23 4.66 0.32
CA PHE A 117 10.66 4.35 0.38
C PHE A 117 11.23 4.56 1.78
N ARG A 118 10.98 5.72 2.39
CA ARG A 118 11.48 6.04 3.73
C ARG A 118 10.93 5.05 4.77
N LEU A 119 9.63 4.74 4.70
CA LEU A 119 9.02 3.78 5.61
C LEU A 119 9.59 2.37 5.44
N ASN A 120 9.69 1.90 4.19
CA ASN A 120 10.32 0.62 3.88
C ASN A 120 11.76 0.59 4.39
N GLN A 121 12.57 1.62 4.16
CA GLN A 121 13.95 1.67 4.64
C GLN A 121 14.05 1.48 6.16
N ARG A 122 13.10 2.01 6.94
CA ARG A 122 13.08 1.87 8.40
C ARG A 122 12.55 0.51 8.87
N LEU A 123 11.50 -0.01 8.25
CA LEU A 123 10.83 -1.25 8.69
C LEU A 123 11.35 -2.51 8.02
N PHE A 124 12.07 -2.42 6.90
CA PHE A 124 12.59 -3.56 6.15
C PHE A 124 13.49 -4.47 6.99
N PRO A 125 14.44 -3.98 7.82
CA PRO A 125 15.23 -4.86 8.69
C PRO A 125 14.37 -5.66 9.68
N LEU A 126 13.29 -5.06 10.20
CA LEU A 126 12.37 -5.73 11.11
C LEU A 126 11.58 -6.82 10.39
N ILE A 127 11.00 -6.50 9.23
CA ILE A 127 10.25 -7.46 8.42
C ILE A 127 11.14 -8.62 7.96
N LYS A 128 12.36 -8.33 7.50
CA LYS A 128 13.35 -9.34 7.10
C LYS A 128 13.72 -10.27 8.26
N LYS A 129 13.98 -9.71 9.45
CA LYS A 129 14.27 -10.49 10.66
C LYS A 129 13.12 -11.43 11.03
N ASN A 130 11.89 -10.97 10.88
CA ASN A 130 10.69 -11.73 11.26
C ASN A 130 10.19 -12.66 10.14
N GLU A 131 10.96 -12.87 9.07
CA GLU A 131 10.54 -13.65 7.88
C GLU A 131 9.19 -13.18 7.32
N GLY A 132 8.91 -11.88 7.42
CA GLY A 132 7.61 -11.28 7.12
C GLY A 132 7.41 -10.88 5.65
N THR A 133 6.28 -10.23 5.39
CA THR A 133 5.84 -9.82 4.05
C THR A 133 5.64 -8.32 3.97
N ILE A 134 6.10 -7.72 2.87
CA ILE A 134 5.79 -6.34 2.49
C ILE A 134 4.91 -6.39 1.24
N VAL A 135 3.73 -5.78 1.30
CA VAL A 135 2.84 -5.61 0.15
C VAL A 135 2.80 -4.15 -0.24
N ASN A 136 3.29 -3.84 -1.45
CA ASN A 136 3.18 -2.51 -2.02
C ASN A 136 1.89 -2.45 -2.86
N VAL A 137 0.90 -1.69 -2.41
CA VAL A 137 -0.34 -1.52 -3.20
C VAL A 137 -0.03 -0.60 -4.37
N SER A 138 -0.02 -1.17 -5.57
CA SER A 138 0.26 -0.49 -6.81
C SER A 138 -1.02 -0.32 -7.64
N THR A 139 -0.87 -0.20 -8.95
CA THR A 139 -1.95 -0.10 -9.93
C THR A 139 -1.44 -0.69 -11.24
N ASP A 140 -2.34 -1.30 -12.00
CA ASP A 140 -2.18 -1.68 -13.41
C ASP A 140 -1.59 -0.53 -14.25
N MET A 141 -1.97 0.70 -13.95
CA MET A 141 -1.39 1.92 -14.56
C MET A 141 0.10 2.16 -14.24
N GLY A 142 0.69 1.42 -13.30
CA GLY A 142 2.13 1.44 -13.00
C GLY A 142 2.92 0.44 -13.84
N SER A 143 2.25 -0.36 -14.67
CA SER A 143 2.90 -1.28 -15.59
C SER A 143 3.22 -0.58 -16.91
N LEU A 144 4.48 -0.69 -17.35
CA LEU A 144 4.88 -0.19 -18.65
C LEU A 144 4.27 -1.00 -19.79
N ASN A 145 4.08 -2.32 -19.61
CA ASN A 145 3.37 -3.15 -20.57
C ASN A 145 1.91 -2.69 -20.74
N TYR A 146 1.17 -2.52 -19.64
CA TYR A 146 -0.20 -2.01 -19.68
C TYR A 146 -0.27 -0.62 -20.31
N MET A 147 0.64 0.29 -19.96
CA MET A 147 0.68 1.65 -20.51
C MET A 147 0.96 1.70 -22.01
N GLN A 148 1.63 0.69 -22.58
CA GLN A 148 1.86 0.59 -24.03
C GLN A 148 0.58 0.20 -24.80
N ASN A 149 -0.46 -0.27 -24.11
CA ASN A 149 -1.78 -0.44 -24.70
C ASN A 149 -2.53 0.90 -24.77
N PHE A 150 -2.23 1.68 -25.81
CA PHE A 150 -2.75 3.04 -26.00
C PHE A 150 -4.28 3.15 -26.16
N GLU A 151 -4.99 2.04 -26.34
CA GLU A 151 -6.46 2.02 -26.42
C GLU A 151 -7.14 2.01 -25.04
N HIS A 152 -6.42 1.58 -24.00
CA HIS A 152 -6.98 1.35 -22.66
C HIS A 152 -6.24 2.12 -21.56
N ALA A 153 -5.01 2.57 -21.82
CA ALA A 153 -4.22 3.31 -20.86
C ALA A 153 -4.72 4.77 -20.72
N LEU A 154 -5.16 5.13 -19.51
CA LEU A 154 -5.34 6.52 -19.14
C LEU A 154 -3.97 7.18 -18.95
N ASN A 155 -3.72 8.29 -19.65
CA ASN A 155 -2.49 9.05 -19.48
C ASN A 155 -2.58 9.98 -18.25
N ALA A 156 -2.29 9.43 -17.08
CA ALA A 156 -2.16 10.14 -15.80
C ALA A 156 -0.69 10.14 -15.36
N PHE A 157 0.18 10.71 -16.22
CA PHE A 157 1.63 10.53 -16.15
C PHE A 157 2.23 10.71 -14.75
N ASP A 158 1.76 11.69 -13.98
CA ASP A 158 2.16 11.92 -12.60
C ASP A 158 1.91 10.72 -11.68
N TYR A 159 0.71 10.17 -11.72
CA TYR A 159 0.34 8.97 -10.97
C TYR A 159 0.99 7.71 -11.52
N ASN A 160 0.90 7.48 -12.84
CA ASN A 160 1.48 6.32 -13.54
C ASN A 160 2.98 6.18 -13.20
N SER A 161 3.75 7.25 -13.40
CA SER A 161 5.20 7.24 -13.17
C SER A 161 5.57 7.05 -11.69
N SER A 162 4.83 7.64 -10.77
CA SER A 162 5.05 7.44 -9.33
C SER A 162 4.83 5.98 -8.89
N LYS A 163 3.84 5.30 -9.47
CA LYS A 163 3.55 3.88 -9.20
C LYS A 163 4.49 2.94 -9.97
N THR A 164 4.98 3.35 -11.14
CA THR A 164 6.07 2.66 -11.84
C THR A 164 7.36 2.69 -11.01
N ALA A 165 7.68 3.82 -10.37
CA ALA A 165 8.83 3.91 -9.45
C ALA A 165 8.66 3.00 -8.21
N ASN A 166 7.43 2.89 -7.68
CA ASN A 166 7.12 1.96 -6.59
C ASN A 166 7.28 0.48 -7.02
N ASN A 167 6.91 0.16 -8.26
CA ASN A 167 7.14 -1.16 -8.87
C ASN A 167 8.64 -1.47 -8.96
N ALA A 168 9.46 -0.54 -9.43
CA ALA A 168 10.91 -0.70 -9.46
C ALA A 168 11.52 -0.91 -8.05
N MET A 169 11.04 -0.16 -7.04
CA MET A 169 11.45 -0.35 -5.64
C MET A 169 11.09 -1.75 -5.12
N THR A 170 9.90 -2.27 -5.48
CA THR A 170 9.47 -3.62 -5.11
C THR A 170 10.46 -4.67 -5.62
N VAL A 171 10.85 -4.59 -6.90
CA VAL A 171 11.83 -5.50 -7.49
C VAL A 171 13.20 -5.35 -6.82
N ALA A 172 13.65 -4.13 -6.56
CA ALA A 172 14.93 -3.89 -5.89
C ALA A 172 15.00 -4.51 -4.49
N MET A 173 13.94 -4.36 -3.69
CA MET A 173 13.84 -4.98 -2.37
C MET A 173 13.77 -6.51 -2.48
N ALA A 174 13.04 -7.04 -3.46
CA ALA A 174 12.89 -8.48 -3.69
C ALA A 174 14.22 -9.15 -4.03
N LEU A 175 15.11 -8.46 -4.76
CA LEU A 175 16.47 -8.93 -5.04
C LEU A 175 17.28 -9.13 -3.75
N GLU A 176 17.12 -8.25 -2.75
CA GLU A 176 17.80 -8.38 -1.45
C GLU A 176 17.22 -9.50 -0.55
N LEU A 177 16.05 -10.02 -0.92
CA LEU A 177 15.33 -11.07 -0.19
C LEU A 177 15.38 -12.44 -0.88
N GLN A 178 16.19 -12.61 -1.92
CA GLN A 178 16.26 -13.87 -2.69
C GLN A 178 16.51 -15.11 -1.82
N ASP A 179 17.43 -15.00 -0.86
CA ASP A 179 17.79 -16.10 0.05
C ASP A 179 17.03 -16.05 1.39
N SER A 180 15.96 -15.25 1.47
CA SER A 180 15.12 -15.11 2.67
C SER A 180 13.73 -15.72 2.49
N LYS A 181 13.12 -16.14 3.61
CA LYS A 181 11.68 -16.41 3.67
C LYS A 181 10.85 -15.12 3.69
N ALA A 182 11.44 -14.00 4.10
CA ALA A 182 10.78 -12.71 3.95
C ALA A 182 10.58 -12.40 2.46
N GLN A 183 9.55 -11.64 2.15
CA GLN A 183 9.19 -11.33 0.78
C GLN A 183 8.62 -9.93 0.64
N VAL A 184 8.69 -9.42 -0.58
CA VAL A 184 8.05 -8.18 -0.99
C VAL A 184 7.45 -8.33 -2.37
N PHE A 185 6.22 -7.86 -2.57
CA PHE A 185 5.55 -7.92 -3.86
C PHE A 185 4.57 -6.76 -4.02
N ALA A 186 4.17 -6.52 -5.27
CA ALA A 186 3.20 -5.50 -5.61
C ALA A 186 1.85 -6.13 -5.92
N VAL A 187 0.76 -5.47 -5.52
CA VAL A 187 -0.60 -5.89 -5.87
C VAL A 187 -1.36 -4.69 -6.41
N THR A 188 -1.99 -4.82 -7.57
CA THR A 188 -3.00 -3.87 -8.02
C THR A 188 -4.37 -4.35 -7.54
N PRO A 189 -5.15 -3.50 -6.87
CA PRO A 189 -6.55 -3.82 -6.65
C PRO A 189 -7.32 -3.79 -7.97
N GLY A 190 -6.78 -3.21 -9.05
CA GLY A 190 -7.51 -2.86 -10.28
C GLY A 190 -8.53 -1.74 -10.05
N PHE A 191 -9.32 -1.40 -11.07
CA PHE A 191 -10.26 -0.28 -10.98
C PHE A 191 -11.27 -0.44 -9.83
N THR A 192 -11.16 0.44 -8.83
CA THR A 192 -11.93 0.39 -7.58
C THR A 192 -12.48 1.78 -7.30
N SER A 193 -13.78 1.88 -7.03
CA SER A 193 -14.43 3.17 -6.77
C SER A 193 -14.09 3.65 -5.37
N THR A 194 -13.32 4.74 -5.28
CA THR A 194 -12.83 5.28 -4.02
C THR A 194 -12.75 6.79 -4.04
N ASP A 195 -12.59 7.41 -2.88
CA ASP A 195 -12.35 8.84 -2.77
C ASP A 195 -11.11 9.30 -3.57
N LEU A 196 -10.14 8.40 -3.84
CA LEU A 196 -8.92 8.72 -4.60
C LEU A 196 -9.25 9.10 -6.05
N ASN A 197 -10.26 8.47 -6.66
CA ASN A 197 -10.71 8.76 -8.03
C ASN A 197 -12.07 9.46 -8.07
N GLY A 198 -12.46 10.14 -6.98
CA GLY A 198 -13.73 10.85 -6.91
C GLY A 198 -14.96 9.94 -6.92
N ASN A 199 -14.81 8.68 -6.52
CA ASN A 199 -15.83 7.63 -6.60
C ASN A 199 -16.32 7.40 -8.05
N ALA A 200 -15.37 7.31 -8.99
CA ALA A 200 -15.65 7.05 -10.39
C ALA A 200 -16.54 5.80 -10.59
N GLU A 201 -17.49 5.89 -11.51
CA GLU A 201 -18.41 4.80 -11.85
C GLU A 201 -17.71 3.63 -12.56
N GLY A 202 -18.26 2.43 -12.44
CA GLY A 202 -17.73 1.22 -13.09
C GLY A 202 -16.59 0.51 -12.35
N GLY A 203 -16.08 1.10 -11.27
CA GLY A 203 -15.14 0.44 -10.37
C GLY A 203 -15.84 -0.53 -9.42
N LYS A 204 -15.11 -1.55 -8.95
CA LYS A 204 -15.61 -2.43 -7.89
C LYS A 204 -15.63 -1.75 -6.52
N SER A 205 -16.24 -2.40 -5.54
CA SER A 205 -16.28 -1.93 -4.16
C SER A 205 -14.89 -1.92 -3.50
N LYS A 206 -14.73 -1.06 -2.48
CA LYS A 206 -13.52 -1.00 -1.64
C LYS A 206 -13.20 -2.36 -1.01
N ASP A 207 -14.23 -3.06 -0.56
CA ASP A 207 -14.13 -4.42 0.01
C ASP A 207 -13.60 -5.44 -1.01
N ALA A 208 -14.13 -5.44 -2.24
CA ALA A 208 -13.63 -6.33 -3.29
C ALA A 208 -12.19 -6.01 -3.70
N GLY A 209 -11.81 -4.72 -3.74
CA GLY A 209 -10.41 -4.32 -3.96
C GLY A 209 -9.46 -4.76 -2.84
N ALA A 210 -9.90 -4.63 -1.59
CA ALA A 210 -9.15 -5.09 -0.43
C ALA A 210 -8.99 -6.61 -0.39
N ALA A 211 -10.01 -7.37 -0.79
CA ALA A 211 -10.00 -8.84 -0.79
C ALA A 211 -8.88 -9.42 -1.66
N ILE A 212 -8.56 -8.76 -2.80
CA ILE A 212 -7.42 -9.16 -3.66
C ILE A 212 -6.11 -9.02 -2.88
N ILE A 213 -5.91 -7.88 -2.22
CA ILE A 213 -4.68 -7.57 -1.49
C ILE A 213 -4.52 -8.47 -0.26
N VAL A 214 -5.58 -8.64 0.53
CA VAL A 214 -5.58 -9.51 1.72
C VAL A 214 -5.41 -10.98 1.33
N GLY A 215 -6.01 -11.39 0.20
CA GLY A 215 -5.85 -12.73 -0.36
C GLY A 215 -4.37 -13.07 -0.58
N TYR A 216 -3.65 -12.27 -1.37
CA TYR A 216 -2.23 -12.51 -1.59
C TYR A 216 -1.37 -12.30 -0.34
N ALA A 217 -1.73 -11.35 0.53
CA ALA A 217 -0.98 -11.13 1.76
C ALA A 217 -1.05 -12.30 2.74
N THR A 218 -2.03 -13.22 2.59
CA THR A 218 -2.33 -14.27 3.58
C THR A 218 -2.43 -15.69 3.02
N ASP A 219 -2.21 -15.91 1.71
CA ASP A 219 -2.37 -17.23 1.08
C ASP A 219 -1.24 -18.23 1.40
N GLY A 220 -0.17 -17.75 2.04
CA GLY A 220 0.97 -18.58 2.46
C GLY A 220 1.94 -18.94 1.33
N LYS A 221 1.78 -18.39 0.12
CA LYS A 221 2.71 -18.58 -1.00
C LYS A 221 3.79 -17.51 -1.00
N ARG A 222 4.86 -17.79 -1.76
CA ARG A 222 5.98 -16.89 -1.95
C ARG A 222 5.83 -16.16 -3.30
N HIS A 223 5.50 -14.89 -3.23
CA HIS A 223 5.28 -13.96 -4.35
C HIS A 223 6.44 -12.96 -4.54
N ASN A 224 7.58 -13.18 -3.89
CA ASN A 224 8.68 -12.21 -3.84
C ASN A 224 9.09 -11.71 -5.24
N GLY A 225 8.93 -10.41 -5.47
CA GLY A 225 9.26 -9.75 -6.72
C GLY A 225 8.21 -9.91 -7.82
N GLU A 226 7.00 -10.36 -7.50
CA GLU A 226 5.87 -10.41 -8.42
C GLU A 226 5.04 -9.13 -8.37
N PHE A 227 4.34 -8.85 -9.47
CA PHE A 227 3.24 -7.91 -9.53
C PHE A 227 1.95 -8.68 -9.80
N LEU A 228 0.92 -8.45 -9.00
CA LEU A 228 -0.28 -9.32 -8.95
C LEU A 228 -1.57 -8.54 -9.17
N ASP A 229 -2.53 -9.15 -9.85
CA ASP A 229 -3.91 -8.70 -9.98
C ASP A 229 -4.90 -9.81 -9.57
N VAL A 230 -6.20 -9.62 -9.83
CA VAL A 230 -7.24 -10.61 -9.51
C VAL A 230 -7.05 -11.96 -10.24
N ASN A 231 -6.30 -12.00 -11.33
CA ASN A 231 -6.10 -13.18 -12.18
C ASN A 231 -4.76 -13.88 -11.96
N GLY A 232 -3.85 -13.30 -11.18
CA GLY A 232 -2.54 -13.87 -10.90
C GLY A 232 -1.42 -12.87 -11.13
N VAL A 233 -0.33 -13.35 -11.74
CA VAL A 233 0.81 -12.51 -12.13
C VAL A 233 0.39 -11.56 -13.24
N PHE A 234 0.57 -10.26 -12.97
CA PHE A 234 0.37 -9.16 -13.90
C PHE A 234 1.73 -8.72 -14.45
N GLU A 235 1.77 -8.32 -15.72
CA GLU A 235 3.01 -7.89 -16.36
C GLU A 235 3.46 -6.52 -15.82
N TRP A 236 4.78 -6.32 -15.70
CA TRP A 236 5.38 -5.07 -15.21
C TRP A 236 5.28 -3.90 -16.19
#